data_AF-A0AAX1SRF9-F1
#
_entry.id   AF-A0AAX1SRF9-F1
#
_cell.length_a   1.000
_cell.length_b   1.000
_cell.length_c   1.000
_cell.angle_alpha   90.00
_cell.angle_beta   90.00
_cell.angle_gamma   90.00
#
_symmetry.space_group_name_H-M   'P 1'
#
loop_
_entity.id
_entity.type
_entity.pdbx_description
1 polymer ?
#
loop_
_entity_poly.entity_id
_entity_poly.type
_entity_poly.pdbx_seq_one_letter_code
_entity_poly.pdbx_strand_id
1 'polypeptide(L)'
;MPGFTTHYVLGMKAYNDMPQNNLKFIIAKYRWLYQLGLQGPDMFFYNLPILRHRDHRNVGSHMHEHHVNDFFRCCFLQLARIDSRQQREEGLAYMCGFICHYIGDSICHPYVYGRIEYDVHHPGAYYHGLHAKLENDIDALLLQKYKRKKPSQFNQAATICLNGMETQFISRFLSDCINEAFYPLSYKNRYQVTAPMIHRSILALRFGCRTLSDPNSRKKDRIEFFESIFLKNPVASSKLVTDVVENPAWSLNLHHETWCNPWDKRIASKASFPDLFKQSLGKLSTIFYMINSMLDTGQPLRKGSLEMLLSELGNYSYHSGLPCIDE
;
A
#
# COMPACT_ATOMS: atom_id res chain seq x y z
N MET A 1 -6.28 0.67 1.83
CA MET A 1 -6.04 -0.55 1.06
C MET A 1 -6.55 -0.40 -0.36
N PRO A 2 -5.86 0.35 -1.26
CA PRO A 2 -6.01 0.08 -2.69
C PRO A 2 -5.86 -1.41 -2.94
N GLY A 3 -6.50 -1.85 -4.01
CA GLY A 3 -6.41 -3.24 -4.39
C GLY A 3 -4.95 -3.66 -4.55
N PHE A 4 -4.62 -4.83 -3.99
CA PHE A 4 -3.29 -5.44 -4.04
C PHE A 4 -2.65 -5.35 -5.43
N THR A 5 -3.47 -5.49 -6.47
CA THR A 5 -3.03 -5.53 -7.87
C THR A 5 -2.59 -4.17 -8.35
N THR A 6 -3.29 -3.10 -7.97
CA THR A 6 -2.94 -1.72 -8.32
C THR A 6 -1.52 -1.40 -7.87
N HIS A 7 -1.18 -1.69 -6.62
CA HIS A 7 0.18 -1.49 -6.13
C HIS A 7 1.22 -2.35 -6.80
N TYR A 8 0.88 -3.63 -7.01
CA TYR A 8 1.77 -4.53 -7.73
C TYR A 8 2.07 -3.99 -9.13
N VAL A 9 1.06 -3.59 -9.88
CA VAL A 9 1.22 -3.06 -11.25
C VAL A 9 1.99 -1.73 -11.25
N LEU A 10 1.69 -0.82 -10.31
CA LEU A 10 2.42 0.44 -10.14
C LEU A 10 3.91 0.20 -9.89
N GLY A 11 4.25 -0.65 -8.93
CA GLY A 11 5.63 -0.99 -8.62
C GLY A 11 6.36 -1.67 -9.77
N MET A 12 5.71 -2.64 -10.43
CA MET A 12 6.31 -3.29 -11.61
C MET A 12 6.56 -2.29 -12.73
N LYS A 13 5.68 -1.30 -12.92
CA LYS A 13 5.88 -0.23 -13.91
C LYS A 13 7.02 0.70 -13.51
N ALA A 14 7.02 1.19 -12.27
CA ALA A 14 8.10 2.02 -11.75
C ALA A 14 9.46 1.35 -11.92
N TYR A 15 9.59 0.07 -11.54
CA TYR A 15 10.81 -0.72 -11.75
C TYR A 15 11.21 -0.85 -13.23
N ASN A 16 10.26 -1.17 -14.11
CA ASN A 16 10.55 -1.36 -15.53
C ASN A 16 11.06 -0.08 -16.19
N ASP A 17 10.48 1.06 -15.82
CA ASP A 17 10.78 2.38 -16.38
C ASP A 17 12.09 2.97 -15.83
N MET A 18 12.71 2.36 -14.80
CA MET A 18 14.03 2.77 -14.29
C MET A 18 15.14 2.59 -15.34
N PRO A 19 16.16 3.48 -15.38
CA PRO A 19 17.39 3.21 -16.13
C PRO A 19 18.16 2.03 -15.53
N GLN A 20 19.07 1.43 -16.31
CA GLN A 20 19.94 0.36 -15.82
C GLN A 20 20.99 0.94 -14.86
N ASN A 21 20.71 0.87 -13.56
CA ASN A 21 21.55 1.41 -12.49
C ASN A 21 21.64 0.44 -11.30
N ASN A 22 22.42 0.81 -10.28
CA ASN A 22 22.66 -0.02 -9.10
C ASN A 22 21.35 -0.31 -8.33
N LEU A 23 20.48 0.68 -8.17
CA LEU A 23 19.20 0.49 -7.50
C LEU A 23 18.31 -0.53 -8.23
N LYS A 24 18.24 -0.45 -9.57
CA LYS A 24 17.48 -1.41 -10.39
C LYS A 24 18.02 -2.83 -10.20
N PHE A 25 19.35 -2.99 -10.15
CA PHE A 25 19.98 -4.28 -9.87
C PHE A 25 19.62 -4.82 -8.47
N ILE A 26 19.66 -3.98 -7.44
CA ILE A 26 19.29 -4.36 -6.06
C ILE A 26 17.83 -4.82 -6.00
N ILE A 27 16.91 -4.06 -6.60
CA ILE A 27 15.48 -4.42 -6.65
C ILE A 27 15.28 -5.76 -7.40
N ALA A 28 16.00 -5.98 -8.50
CA ALA A 28 15.92 -7.23 -9.26
C ALA A 28 16.40 -8.44 -8.44
N LYS A 29 17.51 -8.26 -7.72
CA LYS A 29 18.11 -9.28 -6.85
C LYS A 29 17.18 -9.67 -5.70
N TYR A 30 16.54 -8.69 -5.06
CA TYR A 30 15.64 -8.88 -3.92
C TYR A 30 14.17 -8.64 -4.29
N ARG A 31 13.75 -9.14 -5.46
CA ARG A 31 12.43 -8.85 -6.04
C ARG A 31 11.25 -9.18 -5.13
N TRP A 32 11.36 -10.22 -4.31
CA TRP A 32 10.26 -10.66 -3.44
C TRP A 32 10.07 -9.74 -2.24
N LEU A 33 11.16 -9.18 -1.72
CA LEU A 33 11.12 -8.14 -0.71
C LEU A 33 10.53 -6.84 -1.28
N TYR A 34 10.93 -6.45 -2.48
CA TYR A 34 10.31 -5.33 -3.20
C TYR A 34 8.80 -5.53 -3.36
N GLN A 35 8.37 -6.71 -3.86
CA GLN A 35 6.94 -7.01 -4.08
C GLN A 35 6.13 -7.11 -2.79
N LEU A 36 6.73 -7.56 -1.67
CA LEU A 36 6.11 -7.45 -0.34
C LEU A 36 5.98 -5.99 0.08
N GLY A 37 7.01 -5.18 -0.14
CA GLY A 37 7.00 -3.74 0.12
C GLY A 37 5.90 -3.01 -0.65
N LEU A 38 5.55 -3.44 -1.87
CA LEU A 38 4.42 -2.89 -2.63
C LEU A 38 3.08 -3.02 -1.89
N GLN A 39 2.97 -3.90 -0.90
CA GLN A 39 1.79 -4.06 -0.07
C GLN A 39 1.88 -3.25 1.23
N GLY A 40 2.90 -2.41 1.40
CA GLY A 40 3.04 -1.42 2.46
C GLY A 40 2.62 -1.86 3.88
N PRO A 41 1.99 -0.96 4.66
CA PRO A 41 1.40 -1.28 5.96
C PRO A 41 0.11 -2.12 5.83
N ASP A 42 -0.33 -2.33 4.60
CA ASP A 42 -1.58 -2.95 4.25
C ASP A 42 -1.63 -4.47 4.57
N MET A 43 -0.45 -5.10 4.66
CA MET A 43 -0.32 -6.46 5.20
C MET A 43 -0.90 -6.64 6.62
N PHE A 44 -0.98 -5.57 7.44
CA PHE A 44 -1.51 -5.65 8.80
C PHE A 44 -3.03 -5.83 8.84
N PHE A 45 -3.75 -5.52 7.76
CA PHE A 45 -5.21 -5.76 7.67
C PHE A 45 -5.56 -7.23 7.45
N TYR A 46 -4.61 -8.09 7.08
CA TYR A 46 -4.86 -9.52 6.91
C TYR A 46 -4.76 -10.31 8.23
N ASN A 47 -4.19 -9.72 9.27
CA ASN A 47 -3.95 -10.38 10.55
C ASN A 47 -5.14 -10.21 11.51
N LEU A 48 -6.11 -11.13 11.43
CA LEU A 48 -7.36 -11.13 12.23
C LEU A 48 -7.17 -10.95 13.76
N PRO A 49 -6.15 -11.54 14.42
CA PRO A 49 -5.84 -11.26 15.83
C PRO A 49 -5.48 -9.79 16.14
N ILE A 50 -4.80 -9.09 15.22
CA ILE A 50 -4.49 -7.65 15.36
C ILE A 50 -5.78 -6.83 15.22
N LEU A 51 -6.75 -7.31 14.43
CA LEU A 51 -8.05 -6.66 14.22
C LEU A 51 -9.05 -6.86 15.38
N ARG A 52 -8.86 -7.84 16.28
CA ARG A 52 -9.85 -8.21 17.32
C ARG A 52 -9.55 -7.65 18.72
N HIS A 53 -8.46 -6.93 18.91
CA HIS A 53 -8.23 -6.24 20.18
C HIS A 53 -9.09 -4.98 20.26
N ARG A 54 -10.05 -5.00 21.19
CA ARG A 54 -11.17 -4.03 21.32
C ARG A 54 -10.79 -2.57 21.51
N ASP A 55 -9.52 -2.26 21.79
CA ASP A 55 -9.06 -0.92 22.18
C ASP A 55 -8.01 -0.31 21.24
N HIS A 56 -7.71 -0.95 20.09
CA HIS A 56 -6.58 -0.54 19.24
C HIS A 56 -7.02 -0.15 17.82
N ARG A 57 -6.66 1.06 17.37
CA ARG A 57 -6.48 1.32 15.94
C ARG A 57 -5.44 0.34 15.41
N ASN A 58 -5.73 -0.34 14.29
CA ASN A 58 -4.78 -1.23 13.63
C ASN A 58 -3.47 -0.45 13.36
N VAL A 59 -2.30 -1.07 13.60
CA VAL A 59 -0.98 -0.51 13.26
C VAL A 59 -0.98 0.02 11.83
N GLY A 60 -1.59 -0.71 10.89
CA GLY A 60 -1.77 -0.27 9.52
C GLY A 60 -2.48 1.08 9.44
N SER A 61 -3.66 1.21 10.05
CA SER A 61 -4.42 2.47 10.07
C SER A 61 -3.64 3.64 10.69
N HIS A 62 -2.87 3.40 11.77
CA HIS A 62 -2.06 4.46 12.37
C HIS A 62 -0.97 4.95 11.41
N MET A 63 -0.26 4.03 10.75
CA MET A 63 0.77 4.34 9.75
C MET A 63 0.23 5.08 8.52
N HIS A 64 -1.06 4.96 8.20
CA HIS A 64 -1.69 5.67 7.09
C HIS A 64 -2.03 7.14 7.41
N GLU A 65 -2.07 7.50 8.69
CA GLU A 65 -2.63 8.77 9.16
C GLU A 65 -1.60 9.69 9.82
N HIS A 66 -0.54 9.16 10.45
CA HIS A 66 0.36 9.94 11.31
C HIS A 66 1.82 9.68 10.98
N HIS A 67 2.69 10.67 11.19
CA HIS A 67 4.16 10.52 11.22
C HIS A 67 4.76 9.72 10.05
N VAL A 68 4.19 9.89 8.85
CA VAL A 68 4.57 9.11 7.66
C VAL A 68 6.03 9.34 7.32
N ASN A 69 6.47 10.60 7.39
CA ASN A 69 7.84 10.99 7.09
C ASN A 69 8.82 10.47 8.16
N ASP A 70 8.42 10.46 9.44
CA ASP A 70 9.25 9.93 10.53
C ASP A 70 9.48 8.43 10.38
N PHE A 71 8.48 7.67 9.92
CA PHE A 71 8.66 6.25 9.59
C PHE A 71 9.73 6.05 8.51
N PHE A 72 9.66 6.77 7.40
CA PHE A 72 10.67 6.66 6.34
C PHE A 72 12.06 7.07 6.84
N ARG A 73 12.14 8.15 7.63
CA ARG A 73 13.37 8.59 8.29
C ARG A 73 13.98 7.47 9.14
N CYS A 74 13.19 6.88 10.04
CA CYS A 74 13.61 5.75 10.88
C CYS A 74 14.11 4.59 10.03
N CYS A 75 13.37 4.18 9.00
CA CYS A 75 13.77 3.10 8.11
C CYS A 75 15.13 3.36 7.44
N PHE A 76 15.34 4.54 6.86
CA PHE A 76 16.62 4.84 6.21
C PHE A 76 17.77 4.92 7.23
N LEU A 77 17.56 5.52 8.41
CA LEU A 77 18.57 5.55 9.46
C LEU A 77 18.92 4.14 9.97
N GLN A 78 17.93 3.26 10.11
CA GLN A 78 18.15 1.86 10.47
C GLN A 78 18.91 1.12 9.37
N LEU A 79 18.57 1.31 8.09
CA LEU A 79 19.34 0.75 6.97
C LEU A 79 20.81 1.19 6.98
N ALA A 80 21.08 2.45 7.34
CA ALA A 80 22.45 2.96 7.43
C ALA A 80 23.28 2.29 8.55
N ARG A 81 22.62 1.77 9.59
CA ARG A 81 23.25 1.11 10.75
C ARG A 81 23.53 -0.38 10.55
N ILE A 82 22.93 -1.02 9.54
CA ILE A 82 23.13 -2.44 9.28
C ILE A 82 24.52 -2.65 8.68
N ASP A 83 25.38 -3.48 9.28
CA ASP A 83 26.73 -3.77 8.78
C ASP A 83 26.75 -4.65 7.51
N SER A 84 25.84 -5.63 7.46
CA SER A 84 25.74 -6.55 6.33
C SER A 84 25.24 -5.84 5.08
N ARG A 85 26.09 -5.79 4.04
CA ARG A 85 25.71 -5.24 2.73
C ARG A 85 24.48 -5.93 2.16
N GLN A 86 24.38 -7.25 2.31
CA GLN A 86 23.22 -8.02 1.85
C GLN A 86 21.94 -7.55 2.54
N GLN A 87 21.93 -7.45 3.87
CA GLN A 87 20.72 -7.03 4.60
C GLN A 87 20.35 -5.58 4.32
N ARG A 88 21.34 -4.70 4.10
CA ARG A 88 21.08 -3.33 3.63
C ARG A 88 20.37 -3.32 2.28
N GLU A 89 20.87 -4.11 1.32
CA GLU A 89 20.24 -4.22 -0.01
C GLU A 89 18.84 -4.87 0.05
N GLU A 90 18.65 -5.89 0.90
CA GLU A 90 17.35 -6.51 1.18
C GLU A 90 16.33 -5.50 1.71
N GLY A 91 16.72 -4.75 2.75
CA GLY A 91 15.87 -3.74 3.36
C GLY A 91 15.61 -2.56 2.43
N LEU A 92 16.60 -2.14 1.64
CA LEU A 92 16.42 -1.09 0.63
C LEU A 92 15.42 -1.50 -0.46
N ALA A 93 15.51 -2.73 -0.96
CA ALA A 93 14.56 -3.24 -1.94
C ALA A 93 13.12 -3.26 -1.38
N TYR A 94 12.95 -3.71 -0.13
CA TYR A 94 11.67 -3.63 0.56
C TYR A 94 11.16 -2.18 0.67
N MET A 95 12.01 -1.25 1.13
CA MET A 95 11.62 0.16 1.32
C MET A 95 11.25 0.85 0.00
N CYS A 96 11.93 0.53 -1.10
CA CYS A 96 11.54 1.03 -2.42
C CYS A 96 10.13 0.55 -2.82
N GLY A 97 9.77 -0.68 -2.45
CA GLY A 97 8.41 -1.18 -2.62
C GLY A 97 7.41 -0.42 -1.75
N PHE A 98 7.75 -0.19 -0.48
CA PHE A 98 6.91 0.54 0.46
C PHE A 98 6.63 1.98 0.01
N ILE A 99 7.64 2.64 -0.57
CA ILE A 99 7.51 3.96 -1.16
C ILE A 99 6.55 3.95 -2.37
N CYS A 100 6.60 2.92 -3.23
CA CYS A 100 5.61 2.76 -4.30
C CYS A 100 4.19 2.68 -3.76
N HIS A 101 3.99 1.95 -2.66
CA HIS A 101 2.71 1.85 -2.01
C HIS A 101 2.23 3.22 -1.51
N TYR A 102 3.06 3.89 -0.70
CA TYR A 102 2.75 5.22 -0.16
C TYR A 102 2.41 6.27 -1.24
N ILE A 103 3.23 6.37 -2.30
CA ILE A 103 2.97 7.32 -3.39
C ILE A 103 1.72 6.92 -4.18
N GLY A 104 1.42 5.63 -4.28
CA GLY A 104 0.18 5.15 -4.86
C GLY A 104 -1.04 5.61 -4.06
N ASP A 105 -1.07 5.34 -2.74
CA ASP A 105 -2.16 5.72 -1.84
C ASP A 105 -2.36 7.23 -1.82
N SER A 106 -1.33 7.97 -1.42
CA SER A 106 -1.42 9.43 -1.21
C SER A 106 -1.90 10.21 -2.44
N ILE A 107 -1.67 9.70 -3.66
CA ILE A 107 -2.13 10.33 -4.91
C ILE A 107 -3.49 9.79 -5.37
N CYS A 108 -3.73 8.48 -5.26
CA CYS A 108 -4.89 7.83 -5.87
C CYS A 108 -6.08 7.64 -4.92
N HIS A 109 -5.88 7.53 -3.61
CA HIS A 109 -6.98 7.39 -2.65
C HIS A 109 -7.92 8.60 -2.56
N PRO A 110 -7.45 9.85 -2.66
CA PRO A 110 -8.36 10.99 -2.70
C PRO A 110 -9.41 10.85 -3.80
N TYR A 111 -9.01 10.27 -4.93
CA TYR A 111 -9.91 9.92 -6.02
C TYR A 111 -10.86 8.79 -5.64
N VAL A 112 -10.38 7.66 -5.09
CA VAL A 112 -11.25 6.54 -4.70
C VAL A 112 -12.33 7.00 -3.72
N TYR A 113 -11.94 7.71 -2.66
CA TYR A 113 -12.87 8.23 -1.67
C TYR A 113 -13.78 9.34 -2.22
N GLY A 114 -13.26 10.21 -3.09
CA GLY A 114 -14.06 11.24 -3.75
C GLY A 114 -15.14 10.68 -4.68
N ARG A 115 -14.81 9.62 -5.44
CA ARG A 115 -15.72 8.98 -6.40
C ARG A 115 -16.85 8.19 -5.77
N ILE A 116 -16.65 7.68 -4.56
CA ILE A 116 -17.69 7.04 -3.76
C ILE A 116 -18.43 8.02 -2.83
N GLU A 117 -18.15 9.32 -2.96
CA GLU A 117 -18.74 10.38 -2.13
C GLU A 117 -18.61 10.10 -0.62
N TYR A 118 -17.41 9.70 -0.19
CA TYR A 118 -17.17 9.31 1.19
C TYR A 118 -17.55 10.39 2.21
N ASP A 119 -18.36 10.04 3.22
CA ASP A 119 -18.68 10.93 4.34
C ASP A 119 -17.68 10.73 5.49
N VAL A 120 -16.76 11.69 5.62
CA VAL A 120 -15.73 11.72 6.69
C VAL A 120 -16.35 11.85 8.09
N HIS A 121 -17.54 12.43 8.22
CA HIS A 121 -18.21 12.62 9.51
C HIS A 121 -19.04 11.40 9.93
N HIS A 122 -19.44 10.56 8.97
CA HIS A 122 -20.22 9.34 9.22
C HIS A 122 -19.58 8.12 8.55
N PRO A 123 -18.38 7.72 9.00
CA PRO A 123 -17.74 6.51 8.49
C PRO A 123 -18.60 5.29 8.82
N GLY A 124 -18.64 4.31 7.90
CA GLY A 124 -19.45 3.11 8.12
C GLY A 124 -19.21 2.00 7.12
N ALA A 125 -19.77 0.83 7.44
CA ALA A 125 -19.70 -0.40 6.64
C ALA A 125 -20.10 -0.20 5.16
N TYR A 126 -21.07 0.67 4.91
CA TYR A 126 -21.53 1.03 3.56
C TYR A 126 -20.37 1.56 2.68
N TYR A 127 -19.66 2.57 3.16
CA TYR A 127 -18.53 3.16 2.43
C TYR A 127 -17.37 2.19 2.28
N HIS A 128 -17.13 1.32 3.26
CA HIS A 128 -16.12 0.26 3.12
C HIS A 128 -16.43 -0.70 1.96
N GLY A 129 -17.70 -1.04 1.75
CA GLY A 129 -18.14 -1.86 0.62
C GLY A 129 -17.97 -1.15 -0.72
N LEU A 130 -18.34 0.14 -0.81
CA LEU A 130 -18.17 0.94 -2.02
C LEU A 130 -16.70 1.11 -2.40
N HIS A 131 -15.86 1.42 -1.42
CA HIS A 131 -14.42 1.56 -1.58
C HIS A 131 -13.80 0.26 -2.11
N ALA A 132 -14.10 -0.88 -1.47
CA ALA A 132 -13.62 -2.18 -1.92
C ALA A 132 -14.10 -2.52 -3.34
N LYS A 133 -15.36 -2.20 -3.68
CA LYS A 133 -15.89 -2.40 -5.04
C LYS A 133 -15.09 -1.59 -6.07
N LEU A 134 -14.90 -0.30 -5.84
CA LEU A 134 -14.17 0.57 -6.78
C LEU A 134 -12.70 0.15 -6.93
N GLU A 135 -12.04 -0.22 -5.85
CA GLU A 135 -10.66 -0.72 -5.90
C GLU A 135 -10.54 -2.05 -6.65
N ASN A 136 -11.50 -2.96 -6.47
CA ASN A 136 -11.56 -4.21 -7.22
C ASN A 136 -11.78 -3.98 -8.72
N ASP A 137 -12.62 -3.02 -9.09
CA ASP A 137 -12.81 -2.62 -10.49
C ASP A 137 -11.50 -2.09 -11.09
N ILE A 138 -10.83 -1.18 -10.39
CA ILE A 138 -9.55 -0.61 -10.82
C ILE A 138 -8.49 -1.71 -10.96
N ASP A 139 -8.39 -2.61 -9.98
CA ASP A 139 -7.48 -3.76 -10.00
C ASP A 139 -7.69 -4.62 -11.24
N ALA A 140 -8.94 -4.99 -11.52
CA ALA A 140 -9.29 -5.81 -12.69
C ALA A 140 -8.91 -5.10 -14.00
N LEU A 141 -9.18 -3.81 -14.12
CA LEU A 141 -8.87 -3.02 -15.31
C LEU A 141 -7.36 -2.85 -15.53
N LEU A 142 -6.59 -2.58 -14.47
CA LEU A 142 -5.13 -2.48 -14.56
C LEU A 142 -4.51 -3.84 -14.90
N LEU A 143 -5.00 -4.91 -14.29
CA LEU A 143 -4.51 -6.25 -14.58
C LEU A 143 -4.75 -6.65 -16.03
N GLN A 144 -5.96 -6.36 -16.55
CA GLN A 144 -6.28 -6.60 -17.95
C GLN A 144 -5.40 -5.76 -18.88
N LYS A 145 -5.19 -4.47 -18.56
CA LYS A 145 -4.39 -3.55 -19.37
C LYS A 145 -2.91 -3.93 -19.41
N TYR A 146 -2.30 -4.21 -18.26
CA TYR A 146 -0.85 -4.35 -18.14
C TYR A 146 -0.35 -5.79 -18.08
N LYS A 147 -1.20 -6.75 -17.70
CA LYS A 147 -0.83 -8.18 -17.61
C LYS A 147 -1.61 -9.08 -18.56
N ARG A 148 -2.64 -8.54 -19.25
CA ARG A 148 -3.54 -9.33 -20.13
C ARG A 148 -4.16 -10.52 -19.40
N LYS A 149 -4.50 -10.31 -18.12
CA LYS A 149 -5.05 -11.34 -17.24
C LYS A 149 -6.32 -10.82 -16.58
N LYS A 150 -7.26 -11.72 -16.35
CA LYS A 150 -8.39 -11.52 -15.44
C LYS A 150 -7.93 -11.71 -13.99
N PRO A 151 -8.62 -11.14 -12.99
CA PRO A 151 -8.34 -11.38 -11.57
C PRO A 151 -8.23 -12.86 -11.19
N SER A 152 -9.12 -13.71 -11.71
CA SER A 152 -9.08 -15.16 -11.52
C SER A 152 -7.80 -15.84 -12.01
N GLN A 153 -7.11 -15.23 -12.97
CA GLN A 153 -5.91 -15.76 -13.62
C GLN A 153 -4.62 -15.21 -13.00
N PHE A 154 -4.73 -14.34 -12.00
CA PHE A 154 -3.60 -13.72 -11.34
C PHE A 154 -3.44 -14.25 -9.92
N ASN A 155 -2.41 -15.07 -9.73
CA ASN A 155 -2.05 -15.60 -8.42
C ASN A 155 -1.26 -14.55 -7.62
N GLN A 156 -1.97 -13.72 -6.87
CA GLN A 156 -1.40 -12.70 -5.98
C GLN A 156 -0.42 -13.33 -4.96
N ALA A 157 -0.74 -14.50 -4.41
CA ALA A 157 0.14 -15.16 -3.44
C ALA A 157 1.49 -15.61 -4.05
N ALA A 158 1.56 -15.81 -5.37
CA ALA A 158 2.79 -16.14 -6.07
C ALA A 158 3.73 -14.93 -6.27
N THR A 159 3.26 -13.71 -6.02
CA THR A 159 4.11 -12.51 -6.07
C THR A 159 4.86 -12.25 -4.76
N ILE A 160 4.61 -13.06 -3.72
CA ILE A 160 5.28 -12.91 -2.43
C ILE A 160 5.84 -14.28 -2.04
N CYS A 161 7.13 -14.49 -2.35
CA CYS A 161 7.82 -15.78 -2.17
C CYS A 161 9.15 -15.60 -1.42
N LEU A 162 9.10 -14.92 -0.26
CA LEU A 162 10.27 -14.73 0.60
C LEU A 162 10.77 -16.07 1.16
N ASN A 163 12.09 -16.20 1.30
CA ASN A 163 12.70 -17.29 2.03
C ASN A 163 12.69 -17.02 3.56
N GLY A 164 13.08 -18.03 4.36
CA GLY A 164 13.05 -17.94 5.82
C GLY A 164 13.95 -16.83 6.40
N MET A 165 15.14 -16.63 5.82
CA MET A 165 16.08 -15.59 6.25
C MET A 165 15.56 -14.20 5.92
N GLU A 166 15.07 -13.99 4.69
CA GLU A 166 14.45 -12.73 4.26
C GLU A 166 13.26 -12.38 5.15
N THR A 167 12.38 -13.36 5.42
CA THR A 167 11.20 -13.16 6.28
C THR A 167 11.59 -12.80 7.71
N GLN A 168 12.61 -13.47 8.26
CA GLN A 168 13.11 -13.20 9.61
C GLN A 168 13.75 -11.81 9.70
N PHE A 169 14.59 -11.46 8.74
CA PHE A 169 15.23 -10.15 8.66
C PHE A 169 14.18 -9.04 8.57
N ILE A 170 13.28 -9.09 7.59
CA ILE A 170 12.32 -8.02 7.37
C ILE A 170 11.34 -7.86 8.54
N SER A 171 11.00 -8.97 9.21
CA SER A 171 10.14 -8.94 10.40
C SER A 171 10.77 -8.18 11.57
N ARG A 172 12.08 -8.35 11.80
CA ARG A 172 12.81 -7.60 12.84
C ARG A 172 13.01 -6.15 12.44
N PHE A 173 13.49 -5.93 11.23
CA PHE A 173 13.72 -4.59 10.70
C PHE A 173 12.46 -3.71 10.79
N LEU A 174 11.30 -4.23 10.35
CA LEU A 174 10.04 -3.51 10.45
C LEU A 174 9.58 -3.30 11.90
N SER A 175 9.71 -4.29 12.78
CA SER A 175 9.31 -4.10 14.18
C SER A 175 10.12 -2.99 14.82
N ASP A 176 11.42 -2.94 14.54
CA ASP A 176 12.32 -1.92 15.10
C ASP A 176 11.95 -0.54 14.55
N CYS A 177 11.76 -0.41 13.24
CA CYS A 177 11.38 0.87 12.61
C CYS A 177 10.00 1.37 13.08
N ILE A 178 9.00 0.48 13.18
CA ILE A 178 7.64 0.87 13.60
C ILE A 178 7.65 1.30 15.06
N ASN A 179 8.36 0.59 15.94
CA ASN A 179 8.43 1.00 17.34
C ASN A 179 9.26 2.28 17.50
N GLU A 180 10.32 2.50 16.74
CA GLU A 180 11.09 3.75 16.82
C GLU A 180 10.28 4.96 16.33
N ALA A 181 9.52 4.79 15.26
CA ALA A 181 8.74 5.88 14.66
C ALA A 181 7.45 6.21 15.45
N PHE A 182 6.80 5.18 16.03
CA PHE A 182 5.43 5.34 16.54
C PHE A 182 5.24 4.95 17.99
N TYR A 183 6.27 4.51 18.74
CA TYR A 183 6.07 4.11 20.14
C TYR A 183 6.12 5.31 21.11
N PRO A 184 5.16 5.42 22.06
CA PRO A 184 3.98 4.58 22.22
C PRO A 184 2.90 4.91 21.18
N LEU A 185 2.31 3.88 20.54
CA LEU A 185 1.30 4.04 19.47
C LEU A 185 0.04 4.81 19.93
N SER A 186 -0.18 4.88 21.23
CA SER A 186 -1.16 5.77 21.87
C SER A 186 -0.79 5.96 23.33
N TYR A 187 -1.12 7.12 23.91
CA TYR A 187 -0.96 7.42 25.34
C TYR A 187 -1.64 6.39 26.26
N LYS A 188 -2.68 5.71 25.76
CA LYS A 188 -3.40 4.65 26.48
C LYS A 188 -2.81 3.25 26.25
N ASN A 189 -1.84 3.11 25.35
CA ASN A 189 -1.39 1.81 24.85
C ASN A 189 0.13 1.73 24.69
N ARG A 190 0.79 1.03 25.62
CA ARG A 190 2.22 0.71 25.56
C ARG A 190 2.54 -0.52 24.71
N TYR A 191 1.70 -0.84 23.74
CA TYR A 191 1.87 -2.03 22.91
C TYR A 191 2.98 -1.83 21.89
N GLN A 192 3.95 -2.74 21.88
CA GLN A 192 5.02 -2.77 20.90
C GLN A 192 4.70 -3.75 19.78
N VAL A 193 4.99 -3.35 18.56
CA VAL A 193 4.91 -4.24 17.39
C VAL A 193 6.09 -5.19 17.44
N THR A 194 5.85 -6.51 17.45
CA THR A 194 6.94 -7.49 17.57
C THR A 194 7.22 -8.17 16.24
N ALA A 195 8.46 -8.62 16.01
CA ALA A 195 8.82 -9.36 14.79
C ALA A 195 7.90 -10.58 14.51
N PRO A 196 7.48 -11.39 15.51
CA PRO A 196 6.49 -12.45 15.27
C PRO A 196 5.14 -11.95 14.74
N MET A 197 4.71 -10.74 15.10
CA MET A 197 3.48 -10.16 14.54
C MET A 197 3.63 -9.78 13.08
N ILE A 198 4.77 -9.16 12.71
CA ILE A 198 5.08 -8.87 11.31
C ILE A 198 5.10 -10.16 10.50
N HIS A 199 5.81 -11.18 11.00
CA HIS A 199 5.89 -12.49 10.37
C HIS A 199 4.50 -13.10 10.12
N ARG A 200 3.62 -13.09 11.15
CA ARG A 200 2.24 -13.58 11.01
C ARG A 200 1.44 -12.79 9.98
N SER A 201 1.65 -11.48 9.89
CA SER A 201 0.97 -10.62 8.92
C SER A 201 1.40 -10.94 7.49
N ILE A 202 2.69 -11.19 7.26
CA ILE A 202 3.21 -11.66 5.95
C ILE A 202 2.58 -13.01 5.57
N LEU A 203 2.49 -13.96 6.51
CA LEU A 203 1.85 -15.25 6.25
C LEU A 203 0.35 -15.11 5.98
N ALA A 204 -0.34 -14.27 6.76
CA ALA A 204 -1.76 -14.01 6.62
C ALA A 204 -2.09 -13.35 5.27
N LEU A 205 -1.26 -12.40 4.81
CA LEU A 205 -1.37 -11.80 3.48
C LEU A 205 -1.26 -12.88 2.39
N ARG A 206 -0.23 -13.73 2.45
CA ARG A 206 -0.04 -14.83 1.48
C ARG A 206 -1.21 -15.80 1.47
N PHE A 207 -1.79 -16.09 2.64
CA PHE A 207 -2.95 -16.97 2.75
C PHE A 207 -4.24 -16.30 2.25
N GLY A 208 -4.49 -15.04 2.65
CA GLY A 208 -5.66 -14.27 2.21
C GLY A 208 -5.71 -14.08 0.70
N CYS A 209 -4.58 -13.78 0.07
CA CYS A 209 -4.48 -13.71 -1.38
C CYS A 209 -4.85 -15.02 -2.10
N ARG A 210 -4.80 -16.19 -1.44
CA ARG A 210 -5.25 -17.47 -2.02
C ARG A 210 -6.76 -17.66 -1.93
N THR A 211 -7.43 -17.05 -0.96
CA THR A 211 -8.84 -17.31 -0.65
C THR A 211 -9.80 -16.30 -1.30
N LEU A 212 -9.32 -15.10 -1.61
CA LEU A 212 -10.11 -13.98 -2.14
C LEU A 212 -10.51 -14.08 -3.63
N SER A 213 -9.90 -14.99 -4.40
CA SER A 213 -10.26 -15.19 -5.81
C SER A 213 -11.66 -15.79 -5.96
N ASP A 214 -12.53 -15.15 -6.73
CA ASP A 214 -13.88 -15.64 -7.04
C ASP A 214 -14.25 -15.47 -8.52
N PRO A 215 -13.74 -16.35 -9.40
CA PRO A 215 -13.83 -16.19 -10.86
C PRO A 215 -15.25 -16.08 -11.42
N ASN A 216 -16.21 -16.70 -10.75
CA ASN A 216 -17.60 -16.83 -11.21
C ASN A 216 -18.59 -16.11 -10.30
N SER A 217 -18.11 -15.23 -9.41
CA SER A 217 -18.92 -14.57 -8.36
C SER A 217 -19.67 -15.51 -7.41
N ARG A 218 -19.39 -16.83 -7.43
CA ARG A 218 -20.14 -17.82 -6.64
C ARG A 218 -19.91 -17.69 -5.15
N LYS A 219 -18.70 -17.28 -4.72
CA LYS A 219 -18.43 -16.99 -3.31
C LYS A 219 -19.08 -15.67 -2.92
N LYS A 220 -19.08 -14.68 -3.81
CA LYS A 220 -19.70 -13.37 -3.63
C LYS A 220 -21.20 -13.54 -3.43
N ASP A 221 -21.88 -14.22 -4.35
CA ASP A 221 -23.31 -14.43 -4.31
C ASP A 221 -23.73 -15.18 -3.04
N ARG A 222 -22.95 -16.19 -2.62
CA ARG A 222 -23.20 -16.93 -1.37
C ARG A 222 -23.01 -16.04 -0.14
N ILE A 223 -21.91 -15.30 -0.06
CA ILE A 223 -21.62 -14.43 1.08
C ILE A 223 -22.62 -13.29 1.12
N GLU A 224 -22.95 -12.67 -0.01
CA GLU A 224 -23.94 -11.60 -0.13
C GLU A 224 -25.33 -12.06 0.30
N PHE A 225 -25.74 -13.27 -0.10
CA PHE A 225 -26.97 -13.88 0.39
C PHE A 225 -26.99 -13.98 1.93
N PHE A 226 -25.93 -14.51 2.54
CA PHE A 226 -25.85 -14.59 4.00
C PHE A 226 -25.72 -13.21 4.66
N GLU A 227 -24.95 -12.28 4.10
CA GLU A 227 -24.83 -10.92 4.62
C GLU A 227 -26.15 -10.18 4.55
N SER A 228 -26.93 -10.31 3.48
CA SER A 228 -28.25 -9.67 3.34
C SER A 228 -29.26 -10.11 4.42
N ILE A 229 -29.06 -11.31 4.99
CA ILE A 229 -29.90 -11.86 6.05
C ILE A 229 -29.55 -11.24 7.41
N PHE A 230 -28.28 -10.88 7.65
CA PHE A 230 -27.78 -10.47 8.97
C PHE A 230 -27.28 -9.01 9.04
N LEU A 231 -26.99 -8.38 7.92
CA LEU A 231 -26.37 -7.07 7.77
C LEU A 231 -27.18 -6.24 6.76
N LYS A 232 -27.52 -5.00 7.13
CA LYS A 232 -28.15 -4.05 6.20
C LYS A 232 -27.25 -3.67 5.02
N ASN A 233 -25.92 -3.81 5.17
CA ASN A 233 -24.93 -3.49 4.14
C ASN A 233 -23.89 -4.62 4.05
N PRO A 234 -23.71 -5.27 2.88
CA PRO A 234 -22.72 -6.34 2.71
C PRO A 234 -21.28 -5.81 2.67
N VAL A 235 -20.37 -6.42 3.44
CA VAL A 235 -18.97 -5.96 3.64
C VAL A 235 -17.95 -7.01 3.17
N ALA A 236 -18.27 -8.29 3.27
CA ALA A 236 -17.40 -9.39 2.89
C ALA A 236 -17.57 -9.77 1.42
N SER A 237 -18.79 -9.73 0.87
CA SER A 237 -19.01 -10.01 -0.56
C SER A 237 -18.40 -8.94 -1.46
N SER A 238 -18.42 -7.68 -1.04
CA SER A 238 -17.82 -6.54 -1.74
C SER A 238 -16.29 -6.59 -1.80
N LYS A 239 -15.66 -7.41 -0.95
CA LYS A 239 -14.21 -7.64 -0.94
C LYS A 239 -13.75 -8.77 -1.87
N LEU A 240 -14.68 -9.49 -2.51
CA LEU A 240 -14.32 -10.55 -3.45
C LEU A 240 -14.03 -9.97 -4.84
N VAL A 241 -12.94 -10.44 -5.44
CA VAL A 241 -12.47 -9.94 -6.72
C VAL A 241 -13.15 -10.73 -7.85
N THR A 242 -13.95 -10.04 -8.67
CA THR A 242 -14.71 -10.60 -9.79
C THR A 242 -14.04 -10.31 -11.13
N ASP A 243 -14.29 -11.15 -12.14
CA ASP A 243 -13.67 -11.03 -13.46
C ASP A 243 -14.33 -9.98 -14.39
N VAL A 244 -15.48 -9.45 -14.01
CA VAL A 244 -16.27 -8.49 -14.79
C VAL A 244 -16.35 -7.17 -14.04
N VAL A 245 -16.10 -6.08 -14.76
CA VAL A 245 -16.29 -4.71 -14.29
C VAL A 245 -17.49 -4.11 -14.99
N GLU A 246 -18.49 -3.70 -14.21
CA GLU A 246 -19.79 -3.24 -14.73
C GLU A 246 -19.65 -1.95 -15.55
N ASN A 247 -18.89 -0.98 -15.07
CA ASN A 247 -18.72 0.31 -15.73
C ASN A 247 -17.26 0.81 -15.70
N PRO A 248 -16.41 0.33 -16.62
CA PRO A 248 -15.01 0.74 -16.68
C PRO A 248 -14.79 2.25 -16.86
N ALA A 249 -15.67 2.91 -17.62
CA ALA A 249 -15.57 4.34 -17.89
C ALA A 249 -15.83 5.15 -16.62
N TRP A 250 -16.82 4.75 -15.82
CA TRP A 250 -17.04 5.31 -14.51
C TRP A 250 -15.90 4.95 -13.56
N SER A 251 -15.51 3.68 -13.39
CA SER A 251 -14.50 3.30 -12.37
C SER A 251 -13.14 4.00 -12.58
N LEU A 252 -12.77 4.33 -13.83
CA LEU A 252 -11.54 5.06 -14.16
C LEU A 252 -11.73 6.57 -14.39
N ASN A 253 -12.95 7.08 -14.33
CA ASN A 253 -13.31 8.47 -14.66
C ASN A 253 -12.82 8.90 -16.05
N LEU A 254 -13.10 8.08 -17.08
CA LEU A 254 -12.66 8.33 -18.45
C LEU A 254 -13.39 9.51 -19.12
N HIS A 255 -14.50 9.95 -18.54
CA HIS A 255 -15.24 11.14 -18.98
C HIS A 255 -14.79 12.42 -18.26
N HIS A 256 -13.80 12.34 -17.36
CA HIS A 256 -13.25 13.48 -16.63
C HIS A 256 -14.32 14.28 -15.87
N GLU A 257 -15.23 13.55 -15.22
CA GLU A 257 -16.21 14.10 -14.30
C GLU A 257 -15.48 14.73 -13.10
N THR A 258 -16.05 15.82 -12.58
CA THR A 258 -15.49 16.49 -11.40
C THR A 258 -15.74 15.62 -10.17
N TRP A 259 -14.70 15.42 -9.37
CA TRP A 259 -14.78 14.82 -8.04
C TRP A 259 -14.04 15.71 -7.04
N CYS A 260 -14.45 15.65 -5.77
CA CYS A 260 -13.84 16.45 -4.70
C CYS A 260 -13.15 15.56 -3.66
N ASN A 261 -12.08 16.07 -3.05
CA ASN A 261 -11.46 15.43 -1.91
C ASN A 261 -12.43 15.44 -0.71
N PRO A 262 -12.78 14.28 -0.11
CA PRO A 262 -13.74 14.24 0.98
C PRO A 262 -13.32 14.98 2.25
N TRP A 263 -12.01 15.11 2.49
CA TRP A 263 -11.46 15.82 3.65
C TRP A 263 -11.34 17.33 3.43
N ASP A 264 -11.27 17.78 2.17
CA ASP A 264 -11.35 19.20 1.81
C ASP A 264 -12.11 19.40 0.49
N LYS A 265 -13.41 19.70 0.59
CA LYS A 265 -14.30 19.84 -0.56
C LYS A 265 -13.94 21.02 -1.50
N ARG A 266 -13.02 21.91 -1.09
CA ARG A 266 -12.51 22.98 -1.95
C ARG A 266 -11.53 22.44 -2.99
N ILE A 267 -10.96 21.26 -2.75
CA ILE A 267 -10.04 20.57 -3.66
C ILE A 267 -10.88 19.70 -4.58
N ALA A 268 -11.14 20.21 -5.79
CA ALA A 268 -11.82 19.48 -6.86
C ALA A 268 -10.84 19.13 -7.99
N SER A 269 -11.07 18.00 -8.64
CA SER A 269 -10.26 17.52 -9.76
C SER A 269 -11.13 16.85 -10.81
N LYS A 270 -10.64 16.85 -12.06
CA LYS A 270 -11.18 16.09 -13.19
C LYS A 270 -10.22 14.99 -13.66
N ALA A 271 -9.16 14.74 -12.90
CA ALA A 271 -8.18 13.71 -13.23
C ALA A 271 -8.87 12.34 -13.28
N SER A 272 -8.51 11.57 -14.30
CA SER A 272 -8.86 10.15 -14.40
C SER A 272 -7.92 9.32 -13.52
N PHE A 273 -8.32 8.10 -13.17
CA PHE A 273 -7.40 7.19 -12.46
C PHE A 273 -6.09 6.95 -13.25
N PRO A 274 -6.11 6.75 -14.59
CA PRO A 274 -4.88 6.70 -15.40
C PRO A 274 -3.98 7.94 -15.30
N ASP A 275 -4.54 9.14 -15.15
CA ASP A 275 -3.74 10.38 -14.99
C ASP A 275 -3.00 10.36 -13.64
N LEU A 276 -3.73 10.02 -12.57
CA LEU A 276 -3.18 9.89 -11.22
C LEU A 276 -2.12 8.79 -11.16
N PHE A 277 -2.38 7.65 -11.79
CA PHE A 277 -1.42 6.55 -11.90
C PHE A 277 -0.13 6.99 -12.61
N LYS A 278 -0.24 7.80 -13.69
CA LYS A 278 0.91 8.38 -14.37
C LYS A 278 1.64 9.40 -13.50
N GLN A 279 0.92 10.20 -12.73
CA GLN A 279 1.48 11.14 -11.76
C GLN A 279 2.30 10.39 -10.69
N SER A 280 1.78 9.28 -10.15
CA SER A 280 2.50 8.41 -9.22
C SER A 280 3.79 7.87 -9.84
N LEU A 281 3.77 7.40 -11.09
CA LEU A 281 4.99 6.95 -11.80
C LEU A 281 6.02 8.07 -11.97
N GLY A 282 5.58 9.29 -12.29
CA GLY A 282 6.45 10.46 -12.39
C GLY A 282 7.16 10.75 -11.07
N LYS A 283 6.41 10.78 -9.96
CA LYS A 283 6.98 10.99 -8.62
C LYS A 283 7.93 9.85 -8.22
N LEU A 284 7.58 8.61 -8.52
CA LEU A 284 8.44 7.44 -8.25
C LEU A 284 9.75 7.50 -9.04
N SER A 285 9.73 7.98 -10.29
CA SER A 285 10.94 8.18 -11.09
C SER A 285 11.92 9.13 -10.39
N THR A 286 11.43 10.28 -9.91
CA THR A 286 12.23 11.24 -9.13
C THR A 286 12.80 10.62 -7.87
N ILE A 287 11.97 9.94 -7.08
CA ILE A 287 12.40 9.32 -5.82
C ILE A 287 13.44 8.23 -6.05
N PHE A 288 13.25 7.36 -7.04
CA PHE A 288 14.22 6.31 -7.35
C PHE A 288 15.53 6.87 -7.91
N TYR A 289 15.49 7.98 -8.64
CA TYR A 289 16.70 8.71 -9.03
C TYR A 289 17.47 9.19 -7.80
N MET A 290 16.79 9.86 -6.85
CA MET A 290 17.41 10.36 -5.62
C MET A 290 18.01 9.23 -4.78
N ILE A 291 17.28 8.13 -4.58
CA ILE A 291 17.77 6.96 -3.85
C ILE A 291 19.00 6.36 -4.55
N ASN A 292 18.98 6.23 -5.89
CA ASN A 292 20.14 5.70 -6.61
C ASN A 292 21.36 6.62 -6.45
N SER A 293 21.19 7.95 -6.57
CA SER A 293 22.28 8.90 -6.35
C SER A 293 22.88 8.79 -4.95
N MET A 294 22.09 8.46 -3.94
CA MET A 294 22.59 8.23 -2.58
C MET A 294 23.47 6.97 -2.49
N LEU A 295 23.18 5.93 -3.28
CA LEU A 295 24.01 4.71 -3.34
C LEU A 295 25.38 4.96 -3.98
N ASP A 296 25.42 5.75 -5.05
CA ASP A 296 26.64 5.95 -5.86
C ASP A 296 27.72 6.74 -5.09
N THR A 297 27.34 7.51 -4.06
CA THR A 297 28.29 8.29 -3.25
C THR A 297 29.12 7.46 -2.28
N GLY A 298 28.86 6.15 -2.15
CA GLY A 298 29.66 5.22 -1.34
C GLY A 298 29.65 5.49 0.17
N GLN A 299 28.97 6.55 0.63
CA GLN A 299 28.78 6.86 2.03
C GLN A 299 27.35 6.54 2.45
N PRO A 300 27.15 5.88 3.61
CA PRO A 300 25.82 5.63 4.13
C PRO A 300 25.12 6.97 4.37
N LEU A 301 24.05 7.23 3.60
CA LEU A 301 23.04 8.26 3.82
C LEU A 301 23.59 9.55 4.45
N ARG A 302 24.26 10.41 3.67
CA ARG A 302 24.56 11.78 4.13
C ARG A 302 23.25 12.43 4.60
N LYS A 303 23.25 12.98 5.82
CA LYS A 303 22.07 13.59 6.45
C LYS A 303 21.32 14.53 5.49
N GLY A 304 22.03 15.39 4.77
CA GLY A 304 21.43 16.31 3.78
C GLY A 304 20.71 15.62 2.62
N SER A 305 21.22 14.50 2.10
CA SER A 305 20.54 13.74 1.04
C SER A 305 19.27 13.05 1.53
N LEU A 306 19.27 12.58 2.78
CA LEU A 306 18.07 12.03 3.40
C LEU A 306 17.00 13.11 3.58
N GLU A 307 17.35 14.30 4.10
CA GLU A 307 16.37 15.39 4.24
C GLU A 307 15.74 15.81 2.90
N MET A 308 16.53 15.87 1.82
CA MET A 308 15.99 16.16 0.49
C MET A 308 15.02 15.06 0.03
N LEU A 309 15.36 13.78 0.21
CA LEU A 309 14.49 12.66 -0.13
C LEU A 309 13.18 12.72 0.65
N LEU A 310 13.26 12.96 1.96
CA LEU A 310 12.11 13.05 2.86
C LEU A 310 11.23 14.26 2.52
N SER A 311 11.83 15.38 2.12
CA SER A 311 11.10 16.55 1.64
C SER A 311 10.36 16.27 0.32
N GLU A 312 10.98 15.53 -0.60
CA GLU A 312 10.35 15.16 -1.86
C GLU A 312 9.24 14.12 -1.65
N LEU A 313 9.42 13.16 -0.74
CA LEU A 313 8.34 12.22 -0.35
C LEU A 313 7.13 12.96 0.23
N GLY A 314 7.39 13.97 1.05
CA GLY A 314 6.37 14.72 1.78
C GLY A 314 5.73 13.89 2.91
N ASN A 315 4.94 14.57 3.74
CA ASN A 315 4.26 13.99 4.90
C ASN A 315 2.75 14.06 4.70
N TYR A 316 2.23 13.19 3.84
CA TYR A 316 0.82 13.18 3.44
C TYR A 316 0.11 11.96 3.99
N SER A 317 -1.16 12.09 4.37
CA SER A 317 -1.99 10.94 4.69
C SER A 317 -2.18 10.07 3.45
N TYR A 318 -2.12 8.76 3.64
CA TYR A 318 -2.36 7.77 2.59
C TYR A 318 -3.79 7.87 2.07
N HIS A 319 -4.75 8.22 2.92
CA HIS A 319 -6.17 8.29 2.56
C HIS A 319 -6.54 9.61 1.88
N SER A 320 -6.19 10.74 2.50
CA SER A 320 -6.64 12.05 2.04
C SER A 320 -5.68 12.72 1.06
N GLY A 321 -4.42 12.28 0.99
CA GLY A 321 -3.39 12.96 0.21
C GLY A 321 -3.08 14.38 0.72
N LEU A 322 -3.62 14.76 1.87
CA LEU A 322 -3.38 16.05 2.52
C LEU A 322 -2.25 15.92 3.55
N PRO A 323 -1.58 17.02 3.92
CA PRO A 323 -0.55 16.98 4.95
C PRO A 323 -1.06 16.34 6.23
N CYS A 324 -0.28 15.43 6.82
CA CYS A 324 -0.55 14.90 8.15
C CYS A 324 -0.52 16.05 9.16
N ILE A 325 -1.51 16.09 10.05
CA ILE A 325 -1.52 16.99 11.20
C ILE A 325 -0.79 16.25 12.32
N ASP A 326 0.52 16.43 12.39
CA ASP A 326 1.30 15.91 13.51
C ASP A 326 1.18 16.94 14.65
N GLU A 327 0.31 16.66 15.63
CA GLU A 327 0.23 17.39 16.90
C GLU A 327 1.30 16.93 17.90
#